data_AF-A0A7W5LSI2-F1
#
_entry.id   AF-A0A7W5LSI2-F1
#
_cell.length_a   1.000
_cell.length_b   1.000
_cell.length_c   1.000
_cell.angle_alpha   90.00
_cell.angle_beta   90.00
_cell.angle_gamma   90.00
#
_symmetry.space_group_name_H-M   'P 1'
#
loop_
_entity.id
_entity.type
_entity.pdbx_description
1 polymer ?
#
loop_
_entity_poly.entity_id
_entity_poly.type
_entity_poly.pdbx_seq_one_letter_code
_entity_poly.pdbx_strand_id
1 'polypeptide(L)'
;MSNLFRMSRRDLLATGGRALALTAAAGIAPQFIRPGRAYAGDALAPGMIGGPTGFDGAERYQYGPDTPEGRAIEAIKEMKGAGKAPAKIVLGLSDGSIGQLTKPFPAGAPSIKELWEKETGITLDIVGVPNGQEFTKTMQDISTKGGSFDIYAVEWNRLGDLTETGGCRRLASGH
;
A
#
# COMPACT_ATOMS: atom_id res chain seq x y z
N MET A 1 -22.37 42.38 -38.58
CA MET A 1 -21.96 42.80 -37.22
C MET A 1 -22.18 41.61 -36.31
N SER A 2 -21.26 40.64 -36.26
CA SER A 2 -19.96 40.64 -35.55
C SER A 2 -20.12 40.45 -34.03
N ASN A 3 -20.00 39.21 -33.56
CA ASN A 3 -18.90 38.77 -32.68
C ASN A 3 -19.16 37.34 -32.17
N LEU A 4 -18.51 36.37 -32.81
CA LEU A 4 -18.29 35.04 -32.23
C LEU A 4 -17.45 35.22 -30.97
N PHE A 5 -17.93 34.71 -29.83
CA PHE A 5 -17.23 34.71 -28.54
C PHE A 5 -15.84 34.08 -28.69
N ARG A 6 -14.82 34.91 -28.92
CA ARG A 6 -13.43 34.48 -28.98
C ARG A 6 -12.86 34.51 -27.56
N MET A 7 -13.13 33.47 -26.77
CA MET A 7 -12.38 33.25 -25.53
C MET A 7 -10.92 32.98 -25.89
N SER A 8 -10.00 33.82 -25.41
CA SER A 8 -8.58 33.56 -25.60
C SER A 8 -8.14 32.42 -24.69
N ARG A 9 -7.05 31.71 -25.06
CA ARG A 9 -6.45 30.68 -24.19
C ARG A 9 -6.07 31.24 -22.81
N ARG A 10 -5.73 32.53 -22.75
CA ARG A 10 -5.48 33.26 -21.49
C ARG A 10 -6.75 33.44 -20.68
N ASP A 11 -7.88 33.75 -21.31
CA ASP A 11 -9.16 33.90 -20.61
C ASP A 11 -9.66 32.54 -20.09
N LEU A 12 -9.46 31.46 -20.84
CA LEU A 12 -9.78 30.11 -20.37
C LEU A 12 -8.93 29.73 -19.16
N LEU A 13 -7.62 30.01 -19.18
CA LEU A 13 -6.72 29.72 -18.06
C LEU A 13 -7.02 30.61 -16.85
N ALA A 14 -7.31 31.90 -17.06
CA ALA A 14 -7.66 32.82 -15.99
C ALA A 14 -9.02 32.48 -15.35
N THR A 15 -9.99 32.07 -16.16
CA THR A 15 -11.33 31.67 -15.67
C THR A 15 -11.29 30.31 -15.00
N GLY A 16 -10.55 29.34 -15.57
CA GLY A 16 -10.34 28.02 -14.98
C GLY A 16 -9.57 28.07 -13.66
N GLY A 17 -8.51 28.89 -13.57
CA GLY A 17 -7.72 29.07 -12.34
C GLY A 17 -8.52 29.72 -11.21
N ARG A 18 -9.41 30.68 -11.51
CA ARG A 18 -10.29 31.32 -10.52
C ARG A 18 -11.39 30.39 -10.02
N ALA A 19 -11.99 29.59 -10.91
CA ALA A 19 -12.99 28.60 -10.53
C ALA A 19 -12.38 27.53 -9.59
N LEU A 20 -11.16 27.07 -9.89
CA LEU A 20 -10.43 26.09 -9.06
C LEU A 20 -10.02 26.67 -7.69
N ALA A 21 -9.64 27.95 -7.64
CA ALA A 21 -9.29 28.63 -6.39
C ALA A 21 -10.52 28.85 -5.49
N LEU A 22 -11.67 29.19 -6.07
CA LEU A 22 -12.92 29.39 -5.34
C LEU A 22 -13.50 28.08 -4.80
N THR A 23 -13.38 26.97 -5.54
CA THR A 23 -13.78 25.65 -5.03
C THR A 23 -12.83 25.11 -3.97
N ALA A 24 -11.53 25.42 -4.07
CA ALA A 24 -10.55 25.10 -3.02
C ALA A 24 -10.82 25.87 -1.71
N ALA A 25 -11.18 27.16 -1.78
CA ALA A 25 -11.50 27.97 -0.61
C ALA A 25 -12.82 27.56 0.07
N ALA A 26 -13.78 27.01 -0.68
CA ALA A 26 -15.06 26.53 -0.15
C ALA A 26 -15.02 25.10 0.41
N GLY A 27 -13.86 24.42 0.41
CA GLY A 27 -13.73 23.05 0.91
C GLY A 27 -14.40 21.97 0.04
N ILE A 28 -14.92 22.33 -1.14
CA ILE A 28 -15.56 21.43 -2.11
C ILE A 28 -14.58 21.06 -3.24
N ALA A 29 -13.28 20.95 -2.92
CA ALA A 29 -12.32 20.37 -3.84
C ALA A 29 -12.32 18.85 -3.63
N PRO A 30 -12.65 18.04 -4.65
CA PRO A 30 -12.44 16.60 -4.55
C PRO A 30 -10.94 16.36 -4.35
N GLN A 31 -10.58 15.79 -3.21
CA GLN A 31 -9.21 15.44 -2.78
C GLN A 31 -8.52 14.41 -3.72
N PHE A 32 -9.11 14.10 -4.86
CA PHE A 32 -8.71 13.06 -5.80
C PHE A 32 -7.90 13.57 -7.00
N ILE A 33 -7.61 14.87 -7.12
CA ILE A 33 -6.78 15.41 -8.21
C ILE A 33 -5.44 15.93 -7.68
N ARG A 34 -4.71 15.05 -7.01
CA ARG A 34 -3.24 15.07 -7.00
C ARG A 34 -2.74 13.63 -7.15
N PRO A 35 -2.29 13.22 -8.34
CA PRO A 35 -1.65 11.93 -8.49
C PRO A 35 -0.36 11.96 -7.66
N GLY A 36 -0.25 11.07 -6.67
CA GLY A 36 0.97 10.90 -5.86
C GLY A 36 0.88 11.25 -4.38
N ARG A 37 -0.25 11.75 -3.86
CA ARG A 37 -0.50 11.78 -2.41
C ARG A 37 -1.69 10.90 -2.06
N ALA A 38 -1.45 9.60 -2.01
CA ALA A 38 -2.21 8.77 -1.07
C ALA A 38 -2.09 9.45 0.30
N TYR A 39 -3.23 9.58 0.98
CA TYR A 39 -3.47 10.25 2.26
C TYR A 39 -2.26 10.23 3.21
N ALA A 40 -1.30 11.13 2.98
CA ALA A 40 -0.23 11.45 3.91
C ALA A 40 -0.96 12.17 5.03
N GLY A 41 -1.41 11.42 6.04
CA GLY A 41 -2.17 11.97 7.15
C GLY A 41 -1.40 13.15 7.70
N ASP A 42 -2.10 14.22 8.06
CA ASP A 42 -1.55 15.49 8.57
C ASP A 42 -0.68 15.34 9.85
N ALA A 43 -0.38 14.11 10.27
CA ALA A 43 0.40 13.71 11.43
C ALA A 43 1.72 12.98 11.07
N LEU A 44 2.12 12.90 9.79
CA LEU A 44 3.46 12.41 9.44
C LEU A 44 4.54 13.43 9.84
N ALA A 45 5.62 12.95 10.45
CA ALA A 45 6.79 13.77 10.75
C ALA A 45 7.43 14.31 9.46
N PRO A 46 8.11 15.47 9.51
CA PRO A 46 8.75 16.06 8.33
C PRO A 46 9.72 15.07 7.65
N GLY A 47 9.53 14.87 6.35
CA GLY A 47 10.37 13.98 5.54
C GLY A 47 9.94 12.51 5.51
N MET A 48 8.89 12.12 6.24
CA MET A 48 8.35 10.77 6.18
C MET A 48 7.42 10.57 4.98
N ILE A 49 7.45 9.36 4.43
CA ILE A 49 6.65 8.92 3.27
C ILE A 49 5.33 8.32 3.72
N GLY A 50 5.35 7.61 4.85
CA GLY A 50 4.18 6.92 5.40
C GLY A 50 4.51 6.29 6.75
N GLY A 51 3.59 5.45 7.21
CA GLY A 51 3.65 4.77 8.48
C GLY A 51 2.47 5.12 9.39
N PRO A 52 2.41 4.48 10.55
CA PRO A 52 1.29 4.65 11.46
C PRO A 52 1.27 6.07 12.05
N THR A 53 0.07 6.53 12.38
CA THR A 53 -0.21 7.81 13.04
C THR A 53 -1.33 7.59 14.07
N GLY A 54 -1.54 8.56 14.99
CA GLY A 54 -2.68 8.55 15.90
C GLY A 54 -2.44 7.94 17.28
N PHE A 55 -1.19 7.69 17.66
CA PHE A 55 -0.80 7.30 19.02
C PHE A 55 0.55 7.88 19.41
N ASP A 56 0.82 7.98 20.71
CA ASP A 56 2.04 8.58 21.24
C ASP A 56 3.30 7.83 20.80
N GLY A 57 4.24 8.53 20.17
CA GLY A 57 5.50 7.97 19.69
C GLY A 57 5.39 7.19 18.38
N ALA A 58 4.29 7.37 17.62
CA ALA A 58 4.08 6.76 16.31
C ALA A 58 5.17 7.15 15.29
N GLU A 59 5.70 8.36 15.40
CA GLU A 59 6.83 8.91 14.62
C GLU A 59 8.05 7.99 14.54
N ARG A 60 8.29 7.12 15.53
CA ARG A 60 9.40 6.14 15.49
C ARG A 60 9.19 4.98 14.52
N TYR A 61 7.94 4.74 14.13
CA TYR A 61 7.53 3.66 13.23
C TYR A 61 7.19 4.19 11.83
N GLN A 62 7.26 5.50 11.63
CA GLN A 62 7.15 6.11 10.31
C GLN A 62 8.41 5.86 9.51
N TYR A 63 8.24 5.76 8.20
CA TYR A 63 9.32 5.40 7.29
C TYR A 63 9.57 6.52 6.27
N GLY A 64 10.85 6.79 6.04
CA GLY A 64 11.34 7.80 5.11
C GLY A 64 11.84 7.20 3.79
N PRO A 65 12.36 8.02 2.86
CA PRO A 65 12.85 7.58 1.55
C PRO A 65 14.01 6.58 1.62
N ASP A 66 14.82 6.65 2.67
CA ASP A 66 16.02 5.82 2.80
C ASP A 66 15.74 4.45 3.43
N THR A 67 14.52 4.19 3.91
CA THR A 67 14.17 2.90 4.51
C THR A 67 13.64 1.91 3.47
N PRO A 68 13.80 0.59 3.68
CA PRO A 68 13.22 -0.42 2.81
C PRO A 68 11.70 -0.29 2.67
N GLU A 69 10.99 0.05 3.74
CA GLU A 69 9.54 0.22 3.78
C GLU A 69 9.11 1.40 2.91
N GLY A 70 9.79 2.55 3.04
CA GLY A 70 9.53 3.71 2.20
C GLY A 70 9.73 3.42 0.71
N ARG A 71 10.80 2.72 0.35
CA ARG A 71 11.04 2.29 -1.04
C ARG A 71 9.95 1.35 -1.54
N ALA A 72 9.53 0.38 -0.73
CA ALA A 72 8.48 -0.57 -1.10
C ALA A 72 7.13 0.14 -1.33
N ILE A 73 6.79 1.09 -0.46
CA ILE A 73 5.53 1.83 -0.51
C ILE A 73 5.48 2.78 -1.71
N GLU A 74 6.55 3.49 -2.01
CA GLU A 74 6.60 4.32 -3.22
C GLU A 74 6.58 3.48 -4.50
N ALA A 75 7.31 2.36 -4.53
CA ALA A 75 7.30 1.47 -5.68
C ALA A 75 5.91 0.90 -5.97
N ILE A 76 5.16 0.47 -4.94
CA ILE A 76 3.82 -0.08 -5.15
C ILE A 76 2.79 1.00 -5.53
N LYS A 77 2.94 2.23 -5.00
CA LYS A 77 2.13 3.38 -5.43
C LYS A 77 2.42 3.76 -6.88
N GLU A 78 3.68 3.74 -7.31
CA GLU A 78 4.06 3.96 -8.70
C GLU A 78 3.45 2.89 -9.60
N MET A 79 3.57 1.61 -9.23
CA MET A 79 2.94 0.51 -9.95
C MET A 79 1.43 0.70 -10.06
N LYS A 80 0.77 1.19 -9.01
CA LYS A 80 -0.66 1.48 -9.03
C LYS A 80 -1.01 2.64 -9.95
N GLY A 81 -0.24 3.73 -9.90
CA GLY A 81 -0.38 4.86 -10.83
C GLY A 81 -0.18 4.45 -12.29
N ALA A 82 0.69 3.48 -12.55
CA ALA A 82 0.91 2.89 -13.86
C ALA A 82 -0.14 1.84 -14.27
N GLY A 83 -1.12 1.53 -13.42
CA GLY A 83 -2.13 0.49 -13.67
C GLY A 83 -1.58 -0.94 -13.68
N LYS A 84 -0.41 -1.16 -13.07
CA LYS A 84 0.29 -2.46 -13.02
C LYS A 84 0.24 -3.13 -11.64
N ALA A 85 -0.19 -2.41 -10.61
CA ALA A 85 -0.36 -3.00 -9.29
C ALA A 85 -1.52 -3.99 -9.26
N PRO A 86 -1.39 -5.09 -8.50
CA PRO A 86 -2.52 -5.98 -8.26
C PRO A 86 -3.60 -5.24 -7.46
N ALA A 87 -4.86 -5.62 -7.66
CA ALA A 87 -5.96 -5.12 -6.84
C ALA A 87 -5.93 -5.67 -5.40
N LYS A 88 -5.35 -6.87 -5.23
CA LYS A 88 -5.32 -7.64 -4.00
C LYS A 88 -4.03 -8.45 -3.90
N ILE A 89 -3.54 -8.65 -2.69
CA ILE A 89 -2.47 -9.58 -2.34
C ILE A 89 -3.05 -10.58 -1.34
N VAL A 90 -2.88 -11.88 -1.59
CA VAL A 90 -3.32 -12.96 -0.71
C VAL A 90 -2.15 -13.45 0.14
N LEU A 91 -2.27 -13.30 1.46
CA LEU A 91 -1.28 -13.74 2.44
C LEU A 91 -1.79 -14.98 3.17
N GLY A 92 -1.12 -16.11 2.97
CA GLY A 92 -1.32 -17.31 3.80
C GLY A 92 -0.60 -17.15 5.12
N LEU A 93 -1.35 -17.16 6.23
CA LEU A 93 -0.83 -16.93 7.57
C LEU A 93 -1.45 -17.90 8.58
N SER A 94 -0.70 -18.30 9.60
CA SER A 94 -1.24 -19.13 10.66
C SER A 94 -2.40 -18.45 11.40
N ASP A 95 -3.45 -19.21 11.72
CA ASP A 95 -4.64 -18.69 12.40
C ASP A 95 -4.30 -17.93 13.68
N GLY A 96 -3.30 -18.42 14.43
CA GLY A 96 -2.82 -17.77 15.65
C GLY A 96 -2.16 -16.40 15.44
N SER A 97 -1.69 -16.10 14.23
CA SER A 97 -0.93 -14.88 13.92
C SER A 97 -1.75 -13.82 13.20
N ILE A 98 -2.95 -14.14 12.68
CA ILE A 98 -3.82 -13.19 11.97
C ILE A 98 -4.05 -11.91 12.80
N GLY A 99 -4.23 -12.06 14.11
CA GLY A 99 -4.43 -10.93 15.02
C GLY A 99 -3.30 -9.91 15.02
N GLN A 100 -2.06 -10.31 14.71
CA GLN A 100 -0.90 -9.41 14.69
C GLN A 100 -0.97 -8.39 13.55
N LEU A 101 -1.64 -8.73 12.44
CA LEU A 101 -1.77 -7.84 11.28
C LEU A 101 -3.12 -7.11 11.25
N THR A 102 -4.14 -7.67 11.90
CA THR A 102 -5.54 -7.21 11.80
C THR A 102 -6.04 -6.49 13.04
N LYS A 103 -5.41 -6.67 14.20
CA LYS A 103 -5.80 -5.96 15.42
C LYS A 103 -4.99 -4.68 15.57
N PRO A 104 -5.65 -3.53 15.77
CA PRO A 104 -5.03 -2.30 16.25
C PRO A 104 -4.18 -2.52 17.49
N PHE A 105 -2.92 -2.08 17.45
CA PHE A 105 -2.06 -1.98 18.63
C PHE A 105 -0.97 -0.92 18.44
N PRO A 106 -0.75 0.01 19.39
CA PRO A 106 -1.50 0.22 20.64
C PRO A 106 -2.94 0.72 20.39
N ALA A 107 -3.76 0.86 21.44
CA ALA A 107 -5.12 1.37 21.30
C ALA A 107 -5.13 2.74 20.59
N GLY A 108 -5.99 2.88 19.57
CA GLY A 108 -6.06 4.09 18.72
C GLY A 108 -5.16 4.06 17.48
N ALA A 109 -4.20 3.13 17.38
CA ALA A 109 -3.39 2.94 16.18
C ALA A 109 -4.19 2.22 15.08
N PRO A 110 -3.87 2.42 13.78
CA PRO A 110 -4.35 1.53 12.74
C PRO A 110 -3.70 0.14 12.89
N SER A 111 -4.41 -0.91 12.48
CA SER A 111 -3.77 -2.21 12.23
C SER A 111 -2.85 -2.11 11.00
N ILE A 112 -1.91 -3.07 10.86
CA ILE A 112 -0.99 -3.12 9.72
C ILE A 112 -1.79 -3.27 8.41
N LYS A 113 -2.83 -4.10 8.41
CA LYS A 113 -3.73 -4.28 7.26
C LYS A 113 -4.39 -2.96 6.87
N GLU A 114 -4.99 -2.25 7.82
CA GLU A 114 -5.66 -0.96 7.55
C GLU A 114 -4.66 0.08 7.04
N LEU A 115 -3.46 0.13 7.62
CA LEU A 115 -2.41 1.03 7.18
C LEU A 115 -2.00 0.76 5.73
N TRP A 116 -1.68 -0.50 5.41
CA TRP A 116 -1.32 -0.92 4.06
C TRP A 116 -2.42 -0.59 3.04
N GLU A 117 -3.67 -0.96 3.35
CA GLU A 117 -4.80 -0.73 2.46
C GLU A 117 -5.09 0.75 2.29
N LYS A 118 -4.90 1.57 3.33
CA LYS A 118 -5.08 3.02 3.23
C LYS A 118 -3.99 3.67 2.37
N GLU A 119 -2.73 3.27 2.55
CA GLU A 119 -1.59 3.92 1.89
C GLU A 119 -1.40 3.49 0.43
N THR A 120 -1.73 2.24 0.13
CA THR A 120 -1.54 1.66 -1.22
C THR A 120 -2.87 1.55 -1.96
N GLY A 121 -3.99 1.40 -1.25
CA GLY A 121 -5.29 1.00 -1.78
C GLY A 121 -5.27 -0.36 -2.49
N ILE A 122 -4.38 -1.26 -2.07
CA ILE A 122 -4.34 -2.66 -2.48
C ILE A 122 -4.86 -3.49 -1.31
N THR A 123 -5.85 -4.35 -1.55
CA THR A 123 -6.43 -5.18 -0.50
C THR A 123 -5.42 -6.24 -0.04
N LEU A 124 -5.25 -6.39 1.27
CA LEU A 124 -4.46 -7.48 1.87
C LEU A 124 -5.40 -8.58 2.37
N ASP A 125 -5.57 -9.62 1.59
CA ASP A 125 -6.46 -10.75 1.91
C ASP A 125 -5.71 -11.80 2.72
N ILE A 126 -5.98 -11.85 4.02
CA ILE A 126 -5.29 -12.74 4.95
C ILE A 126 -6.11 -14.01 5.07
N VAL A 127 -5.54 -15.11 4.58
CA VAL A 127 -6.17 -16.42 4.62
C VAL A 127 -5.52 -17.25 5.72
N GLY A 128 -6.35 -17.64 6.68
CA GLY A 128 -5.95 -18.47 7.79
C GLY A 128 -5.56 -19.88 7.37
N VAL A 129 -4.43 -20.33 7.90
CA VAL A 129 -3.96 -21.70 7.79
C VAL A 129 -3.93 -22.31 9.20
N PRO A 130 -4.46 -23.54 9.38
CA PRO A 130 -4.39 -24.20 10.68
C PRO A 130 -2.96 -24.29 11.20
N ASN A 131 -2.77 -23.97 12.48
CA ASN A 131 -1.46 -23.98 13.11
C ASN A 131 -0.76 -25.34 12.95
N GLY A 132 0.50 -25.33 12.52
CA GLY A 132 1.29 -26.53 12.22
C GLY A 132 1.05 -27.12 10.82
N GLN A 133 0.22 -26.50 9.97
CA GLN A 133 -0.04 -26.92 8.59
C GLN A 133 0.45 -25.92 7.52
N GLU A 134 1.07 -24.81 7.93
CA GLU A 134 1.54 -23.72 7.07
C GLU A 134 2.46 -24.24 5.98
N PHE A 135 3.47 -25.03 6.36
CA PHE A 135 4.41 -25.62 5.42
C PHE A 135 3.72 -26.63 4.49
N THR A 136 2.87 -27.51 5.01
CA THR A 136 2.16 -28.51 4.19
C THR A 136 1.26 -27.85 3.15
N LYS A 137 0.52 -26.79 3.52
CA LYS A 137 -0.32 -26.03 2.60
C LYS A 137 0.49 -25.26 1.57
N THR A 138 1.61 -24.67 1.99
CA THR A 138 2.55 -24.01 1.08
C THR A 138 3.11 -24.98 0.04
N MET A 139 3.58 -26.16 0.47
CA MET A 139 4.07 -27.20 -0.43
C MET A 139 2.98 -27.71 -1.38
N GLN A 140 1.73 -27.85 -0.91
CA GLN A 140 0.60 -28.20 -1.78
C GLN A 140 0.35 -27.13 -2.84
N ASP A 141 0.36 -25.85 -2.48
CA ASP A 141 0.09 -24.75 -3.41
C ASP A 141 1.17 -24.66 -4.50
N ILE A 142 2.45 -24.80 -4.10
CA ILE A 142 3.60 -24.83 -5.02
C ILE A 142 3.54 -26.04 -5.95
N SER A 143 3.34 -27.24 -5.40
CA SER A 143 3.38 -28.49 -6.17
C SER A 143 2.25 -28.59 -7.18
N THR A 144 1.09 -28.03 -6.85
CA THR A 144 -0.10 -28.02 -7.73
C THR A 144 -0.14 -26.80 -8.65
N LYS A 145 0.74 -25.81 -8.46
CA LYS A 145 0.68 -24.49 -9.08
C LYS A 145 -0.70 -23.83 -8.86
N GLY A 146 -1.23 -23.98 -7.65
CA GLY A 146 -2.58 -23.54 -7.29
C GLY A 146 -2.74 -22.02 -7.29
N GLY A 147 -1.67 -21.29 -6.92
CA GLY A 147 -1.71 -19.83 -6.83
C GLY A 147 -2.71 -19.33 -5.78
N SER A 148 -2.88 -20.11 -4.71
CA SER A 148 -3.80 -19.81 -3.62
C SER A 148 -3.30 -18.65 -2.77
N PHE A 149 -1.97 -18.47 -2.69
CA PHE A 149 -1.33 -17.40 -1.94
C PHE A 149 -0.29 -16.65 -2.78
N ASP A 150 -0.22 -15.34 -2.63
CA ASP A 150 0.84 -14.49 -3.19
C ASP A 150 2.06 -14.44 -2.26
N ILE A 151 1.80 -14.49 -0.94
CA ILE A 151 2.83 -14.48 0.11
C ILE A 151 2.57 -15.66 1.05
N TYR A 152 3.63 -16.42 1.33
CA TYR A 152 3.61 -17.51 2.31
C TYR A 152 4.28 -17.06 3.61
N ALA A 153 3.60 -17.27 4.75
CA ALA A 153 4.24 -17.24 6.06
C ALA A 153 4.67 -18.66 6.45
N VAL A 154 5.98 -18.88 6.58
CA VAL A 154 6.58 -20.18 6.86
C VAL A 154 7.64 -20.03 7.95
N GLU A 155 7.99 -21.14 8.60
CA GLU A 155 9.05 -21.15 9.59
C GLU A 155 10.44 -20.96 8.93
N TRP A 156 11.31 -20.22 9.61
CA TRP A 156 12.63 -19.83 9.08
C TRP A 156 13.50 -21.03 8.67
N ASN A 157 13.35 -22.17 9.35
CA ASN A 157 14.11 -23.39 9.07
C ASN A 157 13.62 -24.14 7.82
N ARG A 158 12.55 -23.69 7.16
CA ARG A 158 11.99 -24.27 5.93
C ARG A 158 12.36 -23.50 4.65
N LEU A 159 13.12 -22.40 4.78
CA LEU A 159 13.47 -21.54 3.65
C LEU A 159 14.35 -22.25 2.60
N GLY A 160 15.20 -23.20 3.02
CA GLY A 160 16.01 -24.03 2.13
C GLY A 160 15.13 -24.85 1.17
N ASP A 161 14.22 -25.64 1.74
CA ASP A 161 13.26 -26.46 0.99
C ASP A 161 12.44 -25.62 -0.02
N LEU A 162 12.01 -24.42 0.39
CA LEU A 162 11.26 -23.50 -0.49
C LEU A 162 12.09 -22.93 -1.63
N THR A 163 13.39 -22.69 -1.39
CA THR A 163 14.28 -22.18 -2.41
C THR A 163 14.58 -23.28 -3.44
N GLU A 164 14.86 -24.49 -2.99
CA GLU A 164 15.14 -25.64 -3.86
C GLU A 164 13.94 -26.04 -4.72
N THR A 165 12.73 -25.92 -4.17
CA THR A 165 11.48 -26.21 -4.90
C THR A 165 11.05 -25.09 -5.86
N GLY A 166 11.77 -23.97 -5.90
CA GLY A 166 11.38 -22.79 -6.68
C GLY A 166 10.13 -22.09 -6.15
N GLY A 167 9.74 -22.36 -4.90
CA GLY A 167 8.57 -21.81 -4.23
C GLY A 167 8.73 -20.36 -3.74
N CYS A 168 9.96 -19.87 -3.63
CA CYS A 168 10.25 -18.48 -3.27
C CYS A 168 10.90 -17.71 -4.42
N ARG A 169 10.44 -16.48 -4.62
CA ARG A 169 11.11 -15.54 -5.53
C ARG A 169 12.36 -14.99 -4.86
N ARG A 170 13.47 -14.94 -5.61
CA ARG A 170 14.69 -14.26 -5.15
C ARG A 170 14.44 -12.75 -5.08
N LEU A 171 14.48 -12.18 -3.87
CA LEU A 171 14.22 -10.76 -3.62
C LEU A 171 15.48 -9.89 -3.54
N ALA A 172 16.66 -10.49 -3.33
CA ALA A 172 17.95 -9.81 -3.40
C ALA A 172 18.83 -10.37 -4.52
N SER A 173 19.28 -9.50 -5.43
CA SER A 173 20.42 -9.82 -6.30
C SER A 173 21.67 -9.91 -5.43
N GLY A 174 22.33 -11.06 -5.42
CA GLY A 174 23.69 -11.14 -4.87
C GLY A 174 24.57 -10.20 -5.67
N HIS A 175 25.51 -9.52 -4.99
CA HIS A 175 26.68 -8.96 -5.66
C HIS A 175 27.45 -10.06 -6.38
#